data_AF-A0A8D8HC13-F1
#
_entry.id   AF-A0A8D8HC13-F1
#
_cell.length_a   1.000
_cell.length_b   1.000
_cell.length_c   1.000
_cell.angle_alpha   90.00
_cell.angle_beta   90.00
_cell.angle_gamma   90.00
#
_symmetry.space_group_name_H-M   'P 1'
#
loop_
_entity.id
_entity.type
_entity.pdbx_description
1 polymer ?
#
loop_
_entity_poly.entity_id
_entity_poly.type
_entity_poly.pdbx_seq_one_letter_code
_entity_poly.pdbx_strand_id
1 'polypeptide(L)'
;MSVDIPKRRLSSILKPFANGGGLEGSKLNGSFSQNKVRFDDLAVEAVLQDALQNGQLQRFEHLLAEIKAEQFDDDKFQQVIVESKRCVHLLNANFGMLVEALLSVNWLARNESSREVYKGFVIELLVAQGNYTTLAVSKLVQLFLPRDEDKEGWVRGVPTVATAERFEPVHDLFVRLKNVIPMIFDVILVQLRKQFPYFKRATHVVCGYVYNTLRMTDHSAMFTE
;
A
#
# COMPACT_ATOMS: atom_id res chain seq x y z
N MET A 1 41.97 47.54 19.46
CA MET A 1 40.62 47.99 19.08
C MET A 1 39.98 46.84 18.33
N SER A 2 38.76 46.49 18.72
CA SER A 2 38.08 45.23 18.42
C SER A 2 36.86 45.50 17.53
N VAL A 3 36.66 44.59 16.58
CA VAL A 3 35.41 44.09 15.96
C VAL A 3 34.44 44.95 15.12
N ASP A 4 34.09 44.31 14.00
CA ASP A 4 32.76 44.03 13.40
C ASP A 4 31.93 45.03 12.55
N ILE A 5 31.69 44.55 11.30
CA ILE A 5 30.56 44.55 10.33
C ILE A 5 29.24 45.26 10.77
N PRO A 6 28.30 45.73 9.89
CA PRO A 6 28.09 45.31 8.48
C PRO A 6 27.54 46.38 7.48
N LYS A 7 27.41 46.00 6.18
CA LYS A 7 26.19 46.28 5.37
C LYS A 7 26.17 45.56 4.01
N ARG A 8 25.12 44.76 3.83
CA ARG A 8 24.65 44.12 2.59
C ARG A 8 24.43 45.16 1.47
N ARG A 9 24.75 44.79 0.22
CA ARG A 9 24.01 45.26 -0.96
C ARG A 9 23.66 44.10 -1.88
N LEU A 10 22.36 44.03 -2.14
CA LEU A 10 21.63 43.12 -3.02
C LEU A 10 22.15 43.24 -4.47
N SER A 11 22.56 42.12 -5.08
CA SER A 11 22.74 42.04 -6.53
C SER A 11 21.48 41.42 -7.17
N SER A 12 20.69 42.33 -7.74
CA SER A 12 19.59 42.13 -8.69
C SER A 12 19.85 41.00 -9.71
N ILE A 13 18.87 40.09 -9.86
CA ILE A 13 18.81 39.05 -10.92
C ILE A 13 18.14 39.60 -12.20
N LEU A 14 17.84 40.90 -12.29
CA LEU A 14 17.25 41.47 -13.50
C LEU A 14 18.32 42.06 -14.42
N LYS A 15 18.56 41.35 -15.53
CA LYS A 15 19.19 41.85 -16.75
C LYS A 15 18.43 41.29 -17.97
N PRO A 16 18.42 41.97 -19.12
CA PRO A 16 17.50 43.08 -19.40
C PRO A 16 16.60 42.79 -20.60
N PHE A 17 15.47 43.51 -20.68
CA PHE A 17 14.67 43.62 -21.89
C PHE A 17 15.50 44.19 -23.04
N ALA A 18 15.57 43.47 -24.15
CA ALA A 18 15.92 44.01 -25.46
C ALA A 18 14.68 43.90 -26.35
N ASN A 19 14.11 45.06 -26.69
CA ASN A 19 13.00 45.20 -27.63
C ASN A 19 13.59 45.55 -29.00
N GLY A 20 13.24 44.82 -30.06
CA GLY A 20 13.78 45.07 -31.40
C GLY A 20 13.19 44.19 -32.50
N GLY A 21 11.96 44.52 -32.90
CA GLY A 21 11.28 44.36 -34.21
C GLY A 21 11.65 43.24 -35.20
N GLY A 22 10.60 42.55 -35.67
CA GLY A 22 10.62 41.82 -36.95
C GLY A 22 9.52 40.76 -37.01
N LEU A 23 8.60 40.91 -37.96
CA LEU A 23 7.44 40.04 -38.19
C LEU A 23 7.86 38.62 -38.60
N GLU A 24 7.18 37.58 -38.09
CA GLU A 24 6.53 36.51 -38.88
C GLU A 24 5.97 35.37 -38.00
N GLY A 25 4.75 34.96 -38.31
CA GLY A 25 4.32 33.55 -38.18
C GLY A 25 3.79 33.07 -36.83
N SER A 26 2.47 33.18 -36.66
CA SER A 26 1.67 32.40 -35.70
C SER A 26 2.08 30.91 -35.65
N LYS A 27 2.60 30.48 -34.49
CA LYS A 27 2.38 29.14 -33.94
C LYS A 27 2.18 29.24 -32.43
N LEU A 28 0.92 29.46 -32.05
CA LEU A 28 0.43 29.17 -30.71
C LEU A 28 0.51 27.65 -30.51
N ASN A 29 1.51 27.19 -29.76
CA ASN A 29 1.43 25.98 -28.96
C ASN A 29 2.26 26.22 -27.71
N GLY A 30 1.71 27.06 -26.83
CA GLY A 30 2.13 27.12 -25.44
C GLY A 30 1.78 25.78 -24.79
N SER A 31 2.72 24.84 -24.87
CA SER A 31 2.82 23.82 -23.84
C SER A 31 3.11 24.59 -22.56
N PHE A 32 2.06 24.90 -21.81
CA PHE A 32 2.18 25.09 -20.38
C PHE A 32 2.64 23.73 -19.83
N SER A 33 3.95 23.48 -19.92
CA SER A 33 4.64 22.62 -18.99
C SER A 33 4.45 23.27 -17.62
N GLN A 34 3.28 23.04 -17.02
CA GLN A 34 3.12 23.17 -15.60
C GLN A 34 4.25 22.34 -15.03
N ASN A 35 5.24 23.02 -14.45
CA ASN A 35 6.26 22.38 -13.64
C ASN A 35 5.50 21.63 -12.55
N LYS A 36 5.23 20.35 -12.79
CA LYS A 36 4.75 19.44 -11.79
C LYS A 36 5.96 19.23 -10.91
N VAL A 37 6.09 20.10 -9.90
CA VAL A 37 7.07 19.96 -8.83
C VAL A 37 6.69 18.66 -8.16
N ARG A 38 7.27 17.56 -8.64
CA ARG A 38 7.24 16.27 -7.96
C ARG A 38 8.05 16.53 -6.71
N PHE A 39 7.37 16.69 -5.58
CA PHE A 39 8.03 16.59 -4.29
C PHE A 39 8.45 15.12 -4.18
N ASP A 40 9.61 14.81 -4.75
CA ASP A 40 10.39 13.63 -4.43
C ASP A 40 10.76 13.76 -2.95
N ASP A 41 9.87 13.25 -2.11
CA ASP A 41 10.16 12.46 -0.93
C ASP A 41 8.83 12.20 -0.21
N LEU A 42 8.24 11.05 -0.50
CA LEU A 42 7.13 10.48 0.27
C LEU A 42 7.65 9.98 1.61
N ALA A 43 8.23 10.89 2.41
CA ALA A 43 8.59 10.64 3.79
C ALA A 43 7.27 10.50 4.57
N VAL A 44 6.73 9.28 4.59
CA VAL A 44 5.45 8.95 5.24
C VAL A 44 5.45 9.45 6.69
N GLU A 45 6.59 9.34 7.39
CA GLU A 45 6.78 9.86 8.74
C GLU A 45 6.56 11.38 8.82
N ALA A 46 7.22 12.15 7.95
CA ALA A 46 7.14 13.60 7.94
C ALA A 46 5.71 14.07 7.61
N VAL A 47 5.04 13.40 6.67
CA VAL A 47 3.65 13.71 6.31
C VAL A 47 2.70 13.44 7.47
N LEU A 48 2.89 12.33 8.20
CA LEU A 48 2.09 12.00 9.38
C LEU A 48 2.32 12.97 10.54
N GLN A 49 3.58 13.35 10.78
CA GLN A 49 3.92 14.34 11.80
C GLN A 49 3.41 15.74 11.44
N ASP A 50 3.51 16.16 10.18
CA ASP A 50 2.93 17.41 9.68
C ASP A 50 1.40 17.45 9.79
N ALA A 51 0.73 16.32 9.53
CA ALA A 51 -0.72 16.22 9.70
C ALA A 51 -1.13 16.32 11.18
N LEU A 52 -0.35 15.73 12.09
CA LEU A 52 -0.59 15.80 13.53
C LEU A 52 -0.29 17.17 14.15
N GLN A 53 0.80 17.82 13.73
CA GLN A 53 1.27 19.07 14.35
C GLN A 53 0.69 20.32 13.68
N ASN A 54 0.58 20.32 12.35
CA ASN A 54 0.25 21.51 11.56
C ASN A 54 -1.15 21.44 10.91
N GLY A 55 -1.87 20.33 11.06
CA GLY A 55 -3.20 20.13 10.46
C GLY A 55 -3.17 20.15 8.92
N GLN A 56 -2.01 19.91 8.30
CA GLN A 56 -1.83 19.96 6.85
C GLN A 56 -2.37 18.70 6.17
N LEU A 57 -3.69 18.61 6.06
CA LEU A 57 -4.40 17.48 5.45
C LEU A 57 -4.09 17.31 3.95
N GLN A 58 -3.68 18.36 3.23
CA GLN A 58 -3.43 18.29 1.79
C GLN A 58 -2.30 17.32 1.40
N ARG A 59 -1.21 17.29 2.18
CA ARG A 59 -0.09 16.34 1.94
C ARG A 59 -0.52 14.90 2.23
N PHE A 60 -1.31 14.72 3.28
CA PHE A 60 -1.88 13.42 3.64
C PHE A 60 -2.86 12.92 2.57
N GLU A 61 -3.74 13.76 2.06
CA GLU A 61 -4.67 13.43 0.97
C GLU A 61 -3.94 13.08 -0.32
N HIS A 62 -2.84 13.79 -0.63
CA HIS A 62 -2.00 13.47 -1.77
C HIS A 62 -1.33 12.10 -1.64
N LEU A 63 -0.71 11.82 -0.48
CA LEU A 63 -0.13 10.50 -0.17
C LEU A 63 -1.18 9.39 -0.29
N LEU A 64 -2.39 9.63 0.26
CA LEU A 64 -3.49 8.67 0.18
C LEU A 64 -3.94 8.43 -1.26
N ALA A 65 -4.01 9.48 -2.08
CA ALA A 65 -4.38 9.38 -3.48
C ALA A 65 -3.33 8.61 -4.28
N GLU A 66 -2.04 8.85 -4.02
CA GLU A 66 -0.95 8.10 -4.67
C GLU A 66 -0.97 6.62 -4.26
N ILE A 67 -1.19 6.31 -2.98
CA ILE A 67 -1.30 4.92 -2.50
C ILE A 67 -2.45 4.21 -3.19
N LYS A 68 -3.61 4.84 -3.27
CA LYS A 68 -4.80 4.28 -3.94
C LYS A 68 -4.63 4.14 -5.45
N ALA A 69 -3.85 5.00 -6.08
CA ALA A 69 -3.58 4.93 -7.51
C ALA A 69 -2.63 3.77 -7.88
N GLU A 70 -1.93 3.19 -6.90
CA GLU A 70 -0.94 2.11 -7.06
C GLU A 70 0.17 2.40 -8.09
N GLN A 71 0.46 3.67 -8.36
CA GLN A 71 1.47 4.11 -9.33
C GLN A 71 2.90 4.05 -8.77
N PHE A 72 3.26 2.92 -8.14
CA PHE A 72 4.59 2.68 -7.57
C PHE A 72 5.36 1.69 -8.41
N ASP A 73 6.66 1.95 -8.57
CA ASP A 73 7.65 0.91 -8.84
C ASP A 73 7.89 0.09 -7.54
N ASP A 74 8.59 -1.02 -7.66
CA ASP A 74 8.84 -1.91 -6.51
C ASP A 74 9.72 -1.22 -5.44
N ASP A 75 10.63 -0.35 -5.84
CA ASP A 75 11.53 0.38 -4.93
C ASP A 75 10.77 1.41 -4.07
N LYS A 76 9.89 2.21 -4.69
CA LYS A 76 9.03 3.16 -3.97
C LYS A 76 8.01 2.45 -3.12
N PHE A 77 7.47 1.33 -3.59
CA PHE A 77 6.58 0.50 -2.77
C PHE A 77 7.30 0.07 -1.48
N GLN A 78 8.52 -0.46 -1.59
CA GLN A 78 9.30 -0.84 -0.41
C GLN A 78 9.57 0.35 0.50
N GLN A 79 9.98 1.50 -0.05
CA GLN A 79 10.21 2.71 0.74
C GLN A 79 8.96 3.11 1.52
N VAL A 80 7.80 3.23 0.86
CA VAL A 80 6.54 3.62 1.51
C VAL A 80 6.17 2.64 2.62
N ILE A 81 6.30 1.34 2.39
CA ILE A 81 5.96 0.32 3.40
C ILE A 81 6.95 0.32 4.56
N VAL A 82 8.25 0.48 4.31
CA VAL A 82 9.28 0.58 5.37
C VAL A 82 9.07 1.81 6.23
N GLU A 83 8.80 2.97 5.63
CA GLU A 83 8.52 4.19 6.38
C GLU A 83 7.19 4.07 7.16
N SER A 84 6.17 3.47 6.55
CA SER A 84 4.90 3.18 7.23
C SER A 84 5.10 2.24 8.43
N LYS A 85 5.99 1.24 8.28
CA LYS A 85 6.38 0.31 9.34
C LYS A 85 7.04 1.02 10.52
N ARG A 86 7.98 1.95 10.27
CA ARG A 86 8.60 2.78 11.33
C ARG A 86 7.58 3.63 12.08
N CYS A 87 6.53 4.06 11.39
CA CYS A 87 5.51 4.96 11.92
C CYS A 87 4.24 4.26 12.43
N VAL A 88 4.26 2.94 12.63
CA VAL A 88 3.07 2.17 13.05
C VAL A 88 2.44 2.72 14.34
N HIS A 89 3.25 3.25 15.25
CA HIS A 89 2.77 3.89 16.49
C HIS A 89 1.95 5.17 16.24
N LEU A 90 2.20 5.88 15.12
CA LEU A 90 1.45 7.06 14.72
C LEU A 90 0.17 6.72 13.96
N LEU A 91 0.04 5.51 13.40
CA LEU A 91 -1.11 5.02 12.63
C LEU A 91 -2.33 4.70 13.53
N ASN A 92 -2.70 5.61 14.42
CA ASN A 92 -3.88 5.49 15.26
C ASN A 92 -5.18 5.65 14.43
N ALA A 93 -6.33 5.58 15.10
CA ALA A 93 -7.65 5.63 14.45
C ALA A 93 -7.88 6.86 13.53
N ASN A 94 -7.16 7.97 13.75
CA ASN A 94 -7.28 9.17 12.91
C ASN A 94 -6.72 8.94 11.50
N PHE A 95 -5.79 8.00 11.34
CA PHE A 95 -5.20 7.63 10.06
C PHE A 95 -5.74 6.31 9.50
N GLY A 96 -6.92 5.87 9.95
CA GLY A 96 -7.53 4.60 9.51
C GLY A 96 -7.69 4.48 7.99
N MET A 97 -7.97 5.59 7.28
CA MET A 97 -8.05 5.59 5.81
C MET A 97 -6.70 5.28 5.13
N LEU A 98 -5.59 5.72 5.72
CA LEU A 98 -4.26 5.40 5.22
C LEU A 98 -3.94 3.93 5.48
N VAL A 99 -4.23 3.44 6.68
CA VAL A 99 -4.05 2.01 7.03
C VAL A 99 -4.86 1.12 6.08
N GLU A 100 -6.12 1.48 5.81
CA GLU A 100 -6.94 0.75 4.85
C GLU A 100 -6.33 0.78 3.44
N ALA A 101 -5.84 1.93 2.98
CA ALA A 101 -5.20 2.05 1.68
C ALA A 101 -3.94 1.19 1.59
N LEU A 102 -3.06 1.24 2.60
CA LEU A 102 -1.85 0.43 2.69
C LEU A 102 -2.15 -1.08 2.68
N LEU A 103 -3.18 -1.51 3.41
CA LEU A 103 -3.62 -2.92 3.46
C LEU A 103 -4.30 -3.38 2.15
N SER A 104 -4.74 -2.46 1.31
CA SER A 104 -5.45 -2.76 0.06
C SER A 104 -4.54 -2.76 -1.17
N VAL A 105 -3.27 -2.40 -1.04
CA VAL A 105 -2.34 -2.34 -2.18
C VAL A 105 -2.11 -3.74 -2.76
N ASN A 106 -2.03 -3.86 -4.09
CA ASN A 106 -1.68 -5.09 -4.78
C ASN A 106 -0.21 -5.50 -4.57
N TRP A 107 0.08 -6.12 -3.42
CA TRP A 107 1.41 -6.60 -3.05
C TRP A 107 1.76 -7.98 -3.64
N LEU A 108 0.78 -8.80 -4.02
CA LEU A 108 1.02 -10.16 -4.52
C LEU A 108 1.69 -10.21 -5.90
N ALA A 109 1.46 -9.20 -6.73
CA ALA A 109 2.06 -9.09 -8.05
C ALA A 109 3.51 -8.54 -8.04
N ARG A 110 4.01 -8.14 -6.86
CA ARG A 110 5.33 -7.52 -6.68
C ARG A 110 6.44 -8.55 -6.50
N ASN A 111 7.70 -8.12 -6.65
CA ASN A 111 8.85 -8.99 -6.42
C ASN A 111 8.89 -9.57 -4.99
N GLU A 112 9.70 -10.62 -4.79
CA GLU A 112 9.79 -11.33 -3.51
C GLU A 112 10.21 -10.43 -2.33
N SER A 113 11.18 -9.55 -2.56
CA SER A 113 11.64 -8.59 -1.54
C SER A 113 10.51 -7.66 -1.06
N SER A 114 9.71 -7.13 -1.99
CA SER A 114 8.56 -6.27 -1.67
C SER A 114 7.49 -7.04 -0.90
N ARG A 115 7.25 -8.31 -1.27
CA ARG A 115 6.29 -9.17 -0.56
C ARG A 115 6.73 -9.40 0.89
N GLU A 116 8.01 -9.65 1.15
CA GLU A 116 8.53 -9.83 2.51
C GLU A 116 8.45 -8.55 3.35
N VAL A 117 8.78 -7.40 2.77
CA VAL A 117 8.64 -6.10 3.43
C VAL A 117 7.17 -5.84 3.83
N TYR A 118 6.23 -6.14 2.92
CA TYR A 118 4.80 -6.03 3.20
C TYR A 118 4.33 -6.97 4.32
N LYS A 119 4.71 -8.24 4.29
CA LYS A 119 4.39 -9.21 5.36
C LYS A 119 4.88 -8.69 6.72
N GLY A 120 6.10 -8.18 6.78
CA GLY A 120 6.68 -7.62 8.00
C GLY A 120 5.91 -6.40 8.52
N PHE A 121 5.46 -5.51 7.62
CA PHE A 121 4.62 -4.38 7.99
C PHE A 121 3.27 -4.83 8.57
N VAL A 122 2.57 -5.77 7.94
CA VAL A 122 1.27 -6.25 8.43
C VAL A 122 1.39 -6.87 9.82
N ILE A 123 2.42 -7.69 10.05
CA ILE A 123 2.64 -8.31 11.37
C ILE A 123 2.87 -7.23 12.43
N GLU A 124 3.76 -6.27 12.19
CA GLU A 124 4.06 -5.21 13.16
C GLU A 124 2.86 -4.29 13.40
N LEU A 125 2.11 -3.95 12.36
CA LEU A 125 0.86 -3.20 12.46
C LEU A 125 -0.13 -3.89 13.40
N LEU A 126 -0.34 -5.20 13.23
CA LEU A 126 -1.32 -5.93 14.03
C LEU A 126 -0.86 -6.20 15.46
N VAL A 127 0.45 -6.31 15.70
CA VAL A 127 1.03 -6.41 17.05
C VAL A 127 0.87 -5.08 17.79
N ALA A 128 1.14 -3.96 17.14
CA ALA A 128 1.09 -2.64 17.77
C ALA A 128 -0.33 -2.07 17.87
N GLN A 129 -1.19 -2.35 16.88
CA GLN A 129 -2.51 -1.74 16.69
C GLN A 129 -3.56 -2.84 16.40
N GLY A 130 -3.91 -3.61 17.43
CA GLY A 130 -4.85 -4.73 17.32
C GLY A 130 -6.28 -4.35 16.89
N ASN A 131 -6.64 -3.07 16.90
CA ASN A 131 -7.90 -2.57 16.35
C ASN A 131 -8.02 -2.81 14.83
N TYR A 132 -6.90 -2.91 14.11
CA TYR A 132 -6.89 -3.18 12.67
C TYR A 132 -6.91 -4.67 12.33
N THR A 133 -6.80 -5.58 13.30
CA THR A 133 -6.74 -7.04 13.05
C THR A 133 -7.91 -7.53 12.22
N THR A 134 -9.14 -7.12 12.57
CA THR A 134 -10.34 -7.51 11.82
C THR A 134 -10.30 -7.00 10.38
N LEU A 135 -9.83 -5.77 10.16
CA LEU A 135 -9.73 -5.16 8.83
C LEU A 135 -8.66 -5.85 7.98
N ALA A 136 -7.46 -6.04 8.53
CA ALA A 136 -6.35 -6.67 7.82
C ALA A 136 -6.67 -8.12 7.45
N VAL A 137 -7.17 -8.92 8.39
CA VAL A 137 -7.60 -10.30 8.12
C VAL A 137 -8.69 -10.33 7.07
N SER A 138 -9.66 -9.42 7.14
CA SER A 138 -10.70 -9.29 6.11
C SER A 138 -10.09 -9.06 4.72
N LYS A 139 -9.12 -8.15 4.58
CA LYS A 139 -8.47 -7.87 3.29
C LYS A 139 -7.64 -9.06 2.79
N LEU A 140 -6.96 -9.78 3.69
CA LEU A 140 -6.19 -10.98 3.33
C LEU A 140 -7.10 -12.12 2.86
N VAL A 141 -8.23 -12.37 3.53
CA VAL A 141 -9.20 -13.40 3.12
C VAL A 141 -9.83 -13.06 1.77
N GLN A 142 -10.01 -11.77 1.45
CA GLN A 142 -10.52 -11.36 0.12
C GLN A 142 -9.58 -11.80 -1.01
N LEU A 143 -8.29 -11.94 -0.76
CA LEU A 143 -7.33 -12.44 -1.75
C LEU A 143 -7.59 -13.90 -2.12
N PHE A 144 -8.30 -14.68 -1.29
CA PHE A 144 -8.62 -16.07 -1.62
C PHE A 144 -9.68 -16.21 -2.69
N LEU A 145 -10.42 -15.15 -3.01
CA LEU A 145 -11.36 -15.15 -4.11
C LEU A 145 -10.59 -14.93 -5.42
N PRO A 146 -10.52 -15.94 -6.31
CA PRO A 146 -9.99 -15.75 -7.65
C PRO A 146 -10.79 -14.67 -8.39
N ARG A 147 -10.11 -13.91 -9.24
CA ARG A 147 -10.78 -12.98 -10.16
C ARG A 147 -11.35 -13.75 -11.35
N ASP A 148 -12.34 -13.17 -12.03
CA ASP A 148 -12.94 -13.82 -13.21
C ASP A 148 -11.90 -14.08 -14.33
N GLU A 149 -10.85 -13.25 -14.39
CA GLU A 149 -9.70 -13.39 -15.29
C GLU A 149 -8.85 -14.64 -14.96
N ASP A 150 -8.86 -15.11 -13.71
CA ASP A 150 -8.08 -16.26 -13.27
C ASP A 150 -8.73 -17.60 -13.65
N LYS A 151 -9.91 -17.60 -14.30
CA LYS A 151 -10.71 -18.80 -14.60
C LYS A 151 -9.91 -19.90 -15.29
N GLU A 152 -9.01 -19.54 -16.20
CA GLU A 152 -8.16 -20.51 -16.93
C GLU A 152 -7.18 -21.24 -16.02
N GLY A 153 -6.79 -20.61 -14.91
CA GLY A 153 -5.96 -21.21 -13.85
C GLY A 153 -6.71 -22.23 -12.98
N TRP A 154 -8.03 -22.39 -13.15
CA TRP A 154 -8.85 -23.30 -12.34
C TRP A 154 -9.52 -24.36 -13.21
N VAL A 155 -8.87 -25.52 -13.31
CA VAL A 155 -9.36 -26.65 -14.11
C VAL A 155 -10.11 -27.62 -13.20
N ARG A 156 -11.42 -27.76 -13.43
CA ARG A 156 -12.30 -28.65 -12.63
C ARG A 156 -12.23 -28.37 -11.11
N GLY A 157 -12.05 -27.10 -10.74
CA GLY A 157 -11.99 -26.67 -9.34
C GLY A 157 -10.63 -26.89 -8.66
N VAL A 158 -9.61 -27.36 -9.40
CA VAL A 158 -8.24 -27.49 -8.92
C VAL A 158 -7.40 -26.38 -9.57
N PRO A 159 -6.58 -25.64 -8.78
CA PRO A 159 -5.71 -24.64 -9.36
C PRO A 159 -4.55 -25.29 -10.11
N THR A 160 -4.07 -24.64 -11.16
CA THR A 160 -2.76 -24.96 -11.75
C THR A 160 -1.65 -24.67 -10.75
N VAL A 161 -0.47 -25.29 -10.94
CA VAL A 161 0.70 -25.09 -10.06
C VAL A 161 1.04 -23.60 -9.92
N ALA A 162 1.09 -22.86 -11.04
CA ALA A 162 1.34 -21.43 -11.03
C ALA A 162 0.30 -20.63 -10.23
N THR A 163 -0.98 -21.04 -10.29
CA THR A 163 -2.06 -20.39 -9.53
C THR A 163 -1.93 -20.70 -8.05
N ALA A 164 -1.57 -21.93 -7.67
CA ALA A 164 -1.35 -22.31 -6.28
C ALA A 164 -0.15 -21.59 -5.65
N GLU A 165 0.95 -21.44 -6.39
CA GLU A 165 2.15 -20.72 -5.97
C GLU A 165 1.89 -19.22 -5.74
N ARG A 166 0.97 -18.62 -6.51
CA ARG A 166 0.58 -17.21 -6.33
C ARG A 166 -0.06 -16.93 -4.97
N PHE A 167 -0.77 -17.91 -4.39
CA PHE A 167 -1.40 -17.78 -3.07
C PHE A 167 -0.48 -18.14 -1.92
N GLU A 168 0.67 -18.77 -2.18
CA GLU A 168 1.64 -19.17 -1.15
C GLU A 168 2.05 -18.03 -0.21
N PRO A 169 2.36 -16.80 -0.72
CA PRO A 169 2.73 -15.70 0.17
C PRO A 169 1.61 -15.29 1.14
N VAL A 170 0.34 -15.51 0.79
CA VAL A 170 -0.80 -15.21 1.67
C VAL A 170 -0.90 -16.26 2.79
N HIS A 171 -0.76 -17.54 2.44
CA HIS A 171 -0.77 -18.64 3.42
C HIS A 171 0.40 -18.51 4.40
N ASP A 172 1.61 -18.21 3.91
CA ASP A 172 2.77 -17.93 4.76
C ASP A 172 2.51 -16.76 5.72
N LEU A 173 1.88 -15.68 5.26
CA LEU A 173 1.51 -14.57 6.14
C LEU A 173 0.53 -14.99 7.25
N PHE A 174 -0.48 -15.80 6.93
CA PHE A 174 -1.42 -16.32 7.95
C PHE A 174 -0.72 -17.18 9.00
N VAL A 175 0.22 -18.04 8.58
CA VAL A 175 1.02 -18.87 9.50
C VAL A 175 1.86 -17.99 10.42
N ARG A 176 2.55 -16.97 9.87
CA ARG A 176 3.34 -16.03 10.67
C ARG A 176 2.47 -15.24 11.65
N LEU A 177 1.30 -14.79 11.21
CA LEU A 177 0.34 -14.09 12.05
C LEU A 177 -0.14 -14.95 13.23
N LYS A 178 -0.46 -16.23 12.99
CA LYS A 178 -0.81 -17.17 14.06
C LYS A 178 0.30 -17.30 15.10
N ASN A 179 1.55 -17.38 14.67
CA ASN A 179 2.69 -17.59 15.57
C ASN A 179 2.98 -16.37 16.46
N VAL A 180 2.54 -15.17 16.05
CA VAL A 180 2.86 -13.92 16.74
C VAL A 180 1.67 -13.38 17.54
N ILE A 181 0.44 -13.53 17.06
CA ILE A 181 -0.75 -12.89 17.63
C ILE A 181 -1.67 -13.97 18.24
N PRO A 182 -1.85 -13.98 19.57
CA PRO A 182 -2.80 -14.87 20.23
C PRO A 182 -4.22 -14.69 19.69
N MET A 183 -4.97 -15.79 19.56
CA MET A 183 -6.39 -15.79 19.18
C MET A 183 -6.72 -15.17 17.79
N ILE A 184 -5.71 -14.82 16.97
CA ILE A 184 -5.96 -14.29 15.62
C ILE A 184 -6.74 -15.28 14.74
N PHE A 185 -6.63 -16.56 15.06
CA PHE A 185 -7.31 -17.63 14.37
C PHE A 185 -8.84 -17.52 14.47
N ASP A 186 -9.38 -17.13 15.62
CA ASP A 186 -10.82 -16.89 15.78
C ASP A 186 -11.29 -15.77 14.84
N VAL A 187 -10.48 -14.72 14.70
CA VAL A 187 -10.75 -13.62 13.77
C VAL A 187 -10.73 -14.12 12.32
N ILE A 188 -9.74 -14.93 11.96
CA ILE A 188 -9.63 -15.57 10.64
C ILE A 188 -10.87 -16.41 10.33
N LEU A 189 -11.28 -17.30 11.24
CA LEU A 189 -12.47 -18.13 11.07
C LEU A 189 -13.74 -17.29 10.90
N VAL A 190 -13.90 -16.23 11.69
CA VAL A 190 -15.03 -15.31 11.57
C VAL A 190 -15.05 -14.64 10.20
N GLN A 191 -13.89 -14.21 9.68
CA GLN A 191 -13.80 -13.61 8.34
C GLN A 191 -14.03 -14.62 7.22
N LEU A 192 -13.47 -15.83 7.33
CA LEU A 192 -13.69 -16.91 6.36
C LEU A 192 -15.17 -17.26 6.21
N ARG A 193 -15.92 -17.28 7.32
CA ARG A 193 -17.37 -17.49 7.29
C ARG A 193 -18.11 -16.31 6.66
N LYS A 194 -17.73 -15.07 7.00
CA LYS A 194 -18.39 -13.85 6.50
C LYS A 194 -18.20 -13.65 5.00
N GLN A 195 -17.05 -14.05 4.46
CA GLN A 195 -16.68 -13.80 3.06
C GLN A 195 -16.93 -14.98 2.13
N PHE A 196 -17.60 -16.04 2.61
CA PHE A 196 -17.91 -17.20 1.78
C PHE A 196 -18.70 -16.78 0.53
N PRO A 197 -18.25 -17.15 -0.68
CA PRO A 197 -18.94 -16.79 -1.92
C PRO A 197 -20.25 -17.57 -2.05
N TYR A 198 -21.38 -16.88 -1.87
CA TYR A 198 -22.71 -17.47 -2.01
C TYR A 198 -23.06 -17.89 -3.46
N PHE A 199 -24.10 -18.72 -3.58
CA PHE A 199 -24.57 -19.47 -4.77
C PHE A 199 -24.67 -18.75 -6.13
N LYS A 200 -24.51 -17.42 -6.21
CA LYS A 200 -24.57 -16.65 -7.46
C LYS A 200 -23.20 -16.37 -8.08
N ARG A 201 -22.09 -16.82 -7.48
CA ARG A 201 -20.73 -16.64 -8.00
C ARG A 201 -20.36 -17.77 -8.96
N ALA A 202 -19.43 -17.48 -9.88
CA ALA A 202 -18.92 -18.48 -10.80
C ALA A 202 -18.25 -19.64 -10.04
N THR A 203 -18.37 -20.86 -10.57
CA THR A 203 -17.88 -22.07 -9.91
C THR A 203 -16.40 -22.00 -9.54
N HIS A 204 -15.56 -21.43 -10.40
CA HIS A 204 -14.13 -21.28 -10.13
C HIS A 204 -13.84 -20.39 -8.91
N VAL A 205 -14.68 -19.38 -8.65
CA VAL A 205 -14.53 -18.50 -7.47
C VAL A 205 -14.83 -19.27 -6.19
N VAL A 206 -15.92 -20.04 -6.19
CA VAL A 206 -16.32 -20.87 -5.03
C VAL A 206 -15.29 -21.96 -4.79
N CYS A 207 -14.89 -22.69 -5.83
CA CYS A 207 -13.87 -23.73 -5.74
C CYS A 207 -12.54 -23.16 -5.25
N GLY A 208 -12.10 -22.01 -5.76
CA GLY A 208 -10.84 -21.42 -5.34
C GLY A 208 -10.83 -20.91 -3.91
N TYR A 209 -11.95 -20.33 -3.46
CA TYR A 209 -12.11 -19.96 -2.07
C TYR A 209 -12.05 -21.18 -1.14
N VAL A 210 -12.78 -22.25 -1.47
CA VAL A 210 -12.79 -23.50 -0.69
C VAL A 210 -11.41 -24.15 -0.71
N TYR A 211 -10.74 -24.21 -1.85
CA TYR A 211 -9.38 -24.74 -1.97
C TYR A 211 -8.40 -24.01 -1.05
N ASN A 212 -8.37 -22.68 -1.11
CA ASN A 212 -7.49 -21.89 -0.23
C ASN A 212 -7.86 -22.07 1.26
N THR A 213 -9.15 -22.14 1.57
CA THR A 213 -9.61 -22.38 2.96
C THR A 213 -9.17 -23.76 3.47
N LEU A 214 -9.29 -24.81 2.66
CA LEU A 214 -8.82 -26.15 3.01
C LEU A 214 -7.30 -26.20 3.14
N ARG A 215 -6.57 -25.49 2.28
CA ARG A 215 -5.11 -25.40 2.38
C ARG A 215 -4.63 -24.81 3.70
N MET A 216 -5.37 -23.85 4.25
CA MET A 216 -5.10 -23.35 5.61
C MET A 216 -5.20 -24.47 6.67
N THR A 217 -6.04 -25.48 6.46
CA THR A 217 -6.18 -26.66 7.34
C THR A 217 -5.03 -27.64 7.20
N ASP A 218 -4.49 -27.80 5.99
CA ASP A 218 -3.35 -28.68 5.71
C ASP A 218 -2.06 -28.16 6.36
N HIS A 219 -1.94 -26.84 6.49
CA HIS A 219 -1.02 -26.23 7.44
C HIS A 219 -1.51 -26.53 8.86
N SER A 220 -1.42 -27.80 9.26
CA SER A 220 -1.82 -28.43 10.53
C SER A 220 -1.28 -27.72 11.78
N ALA A 221 -0.28 -26.87 11.56
CA ALA A 221 0.06 -25.67 12.32
C ALA A 221 -1.14 -24.87 12.89
N MET A 222 -2.24 -24.73 12.14
CA MET A 222 -3.29 -23.74 12.39
C MET A 222 -4.45 -24.22 13.27
N PHE A 223 -4.79 -25.51 13.28
CA PHE A 223 -6.01 -26.03 13.92
C PHE A 223 -5.77 -26.84 15.20
N THR A 224 -4.51 -27.07 15.56
CA THR A 224 -4.17 -27.78 16.80
C THR A 224 -4.05 -26.74 17.92
N GLU A 225 -4.90 -26.86 18.95
CA GLU A 225 -4.81 -26.16 20.25
C GLU A 225 -3.66 -26.69 21.09
#